data_AF-A0AAD9UI77-F1
#
_entry.id   AF-A0AAD9UI77-F1
#
_cell.length_a   1.000
_cell.length_b   1.000
_cell.length_c   1.000
_cell.angle_alpha   90.00
_cell.angle_beta   90.00
_cell.angle_gamma   90.00
#
_symmetry.space_group_name_H-M   'P 1'
#
loop_
_entity.id
_entity.type
_entity.pdbx_description
1 polymer ?
#
loop_
_entity_poly.entity_id
_entity_poly.type
_entity_poly.pdbx_seq_one_letter_code
_entity_poly.pdbx_strand_id
1 'polypeptide(L)'
;MPAASAAVLWGAALALALSCFLVLVSPSAAAAEKTDITILAVVKHMVLLNRRTRGSVNRFVHTLNDPRRTTLDSGFLEKYHLRATIAFSINLSPPEILDIVCREVREKRINAIFYMSDLLYEDESSGSTLYLMQIAKFLGLPIVAWFPESSGVIQPTDGSLLLQMSPTIRHQVRAMFSILRRYNWKHFCVVTGETLGRNYFINVLRSLVDRSDGWFNLLSTIQVTTRDTSHLRTQLQEIVSVESRVVLIYASE
;
A
#
# COMPACT_ATOMS: atom_id res chain seq x y z
N MET A 1 47.54 65.19 -37.01
CA MET A 1 46.67 64.66 -35.94
C MET A 1 45.86 63.48 -36.48
N PRO A 2 46.21 62.23 -36.12
CA PRO A 2 45.20 61.18 -36.02
C PRO A 2 45.49 60.25 -34.83
N ALA A 3 44.74 60.38 -33.73
CA ALA A 3 44.80 59.44 -32.59
C ALA A 3 43.42 58.89 -32.19
N ALA A 4 42.38 59.18 -32.98
CA ALA A 4 40.99 58.89 -32.61
C ALA A 4 40.43 57.56 -33.17
N SER A 5 41.10 56.87 -34.10
CA SER A 5 40.51 55.67 -34.75
C SER A 5 40.80 54.35 -34.03
N ALA A 6 41.85 54.27 -33.21
CA ALA A 6 42.24 53.02 -32.55
C ALA A 6 41.31 52.66 -31.37
N ALA A 7 40.87 53.64 -30.58
CA ALA A 7 40.03 53.38 -29.40
C ALA A 7 38.65 52.78 -29.74
N VAL A 8 38.06 53.17 -30.88
CA VAL A 8 36.75 52.69 -31.32
C VAL A 8 36.81 51.23 -31.78
N LEU A 9 37.89 50.86 -32.48
CA LEU A 9 38.10 49.49 -32.96
C LEU A 9 38.35 48.50 -31.82
N TRP A 10 39.08 48.92 -30.79
CA TRP A 10 39.33 48.09 -29.61
C TRP A 10 38.07 47.93 -28.74
N GLY A 11 37.25 48.97 -28.60
CA GLY A 11 35.97 48.89 -27.90
C GLY A 11 34.97 47.93 -28.54
N ALA A 12 34.87 47.94 -29.87
CA ALA A 12 34.00 47.02 -30.62
C ALA A 12 34.49 45.56 -30.54
N ALA A 13 35.80 45.34 -30.60
CA ALA A 13 36.38 44.00 -30.46
C ALA A 13 36.18 43.43 -29.04
N LEU A 14 36.29 44.26 -28.00
CA LEU A 14 36.06 43.84 -26.61
C LEU A 14 34.58 43.54 -26.35
N ALA A 15 33.66 44.31 -26.93
CA ALA A 15 32.22 44.07 -26.83
C ALA A 15 31.80 42.77 -27.53
N LEU A 16 32.34 42.48 -28.72
CA LEU A 16 32.11 41.21 -29.44
C LEU A 16 32.72 40.01 -28.70
N ALA A 17 33.92 40.18 -28.14
CA ALA A 17 34.56 39.15 -27.32
C ALA A 17 33.76 38.84 -26.05
N LEU A 18 33.25 39.86 -25.36
CA LEU A 18 32.38 39.71 -24.18
C LEU A 18 31.02 39.10 -24.53
N SER A 19 30.41 39.45 -25.68
CA SER A 19 29.17 38.82 -26.12
C SER A 19 29.37 37.36 -26.51
N CYS A 20 30.49 37.02 -27.15
CA CYS A 20 30.84 35.62 -27.45
C CYS A 20 31.17 34.83 -26.18
N PHE A 21 31.82 35.44 -25.19
CA PHE A 21 32.07 34.82 -23.90
C PHE A 21 30.78 34.60 -23.10
N LEU A 22 29.84 35.54 -23.14
CA LEU A 22 28.53 35.37 -22.49
C LEU A 22 27.64 34.33 -23.18
N VAL A 23 27.78 34.15 -24.50
CA VAL A 23 27.09 33.05 -25.21
C VAL A 23 27.74 31.69 -24.93
N LEU A 24 29.08 31.62 -24.79
CA LEU A 24 29.81 30.39 -24.45
C LEU A 24 29.74 30.01 -22.96
N VAL A 25 29.53 30.98 -22.07
CA VAL A 25 29.38 30.77 -20.61
C VAL A 25 27.92 30.82 -20.18
N SER A 26 26.98 31.10 -21.08
CA SER A 26 25.60 30.70 -20.83
C SER A 26 25.63 29.18 -20.64
N PRO A 27 25.21 28.65 -19.48
CA PRO A 27 24.94 27.24 -19.42
C PRO A 27 23.84 27.06 -20.46
N SER A 28 24.20 26.45 -21.60
CA SER A 28 23.24 25.73 -22.43
C SER A 28 22.28 25.12 -21.44
N ALA A 29 20.99 25.46 -21.55
CA ALA A 29 19.95 24.94 -20.67
C ALA A 29 20.03 23.42 -20.77
N ALA A 30 20.90 22.83 -19.95
CA ALA A 30 21.10 21.43 -19.81
C ALA A 30 19.76 21.02 -19.25
N ALA A 31 18.92 20.44 -20.10
CA ALA A 31 17.63 19.90 -19.72
C ALA A 31 17.88 19.15 -18.42
N ALA A 32 17.37 19.68 -17.31
CA ALA A 32 17.71 19.19 -15.99
C ALA A 32 17.44 17.69 -16.00
N GLU A 33 18.50 16.89 -15.80
CA GLU A 33 18.40 15.45 -15.92
C GLU A 33 17.36 14.97 -14.90
N LYS A 34 16.30 14.32 -15.40
CA LYS A 34 15.19 13.91 -14.55
C LYS A 34 15.71 12.95 -13.49
N THR A 35 15.27 13.18 -12.26
CA THR A 35 15.63 12.29 -11.14
C THR A 35 14.74 11.05 -11.16
N ASP A 36 15.37 9.87 -11.14
CA ASP A 36 14.64 8.62 -11.17
C ASP A 36 14.06 8.28 -9.79
N ILE A 37 12.77 7.95 -9.75
CA ILE A 37 12.09 7.37 -8.60
C ILE A 37 11.79 5.91 -8.92
N THR A 38 12.40 4.99 -8.18
CA THR A 38 12.26 3.55 -8.39
C THR A 38 11.31 2.94 -7.38
N ILE A 39 10.27 2.25 -7.87
CA ILE A 39 9.28 1.53 -7.06
C ILE A 39 9.59 0.03 -7.13
N LEU A 40 9.65 -0.64 -5.99
CA LEU A 40 9.75 -2.09 -5.91
C LEU A 40 8.35 -2.71 -5.79
N ALA A 41 7.88 -3.37 -6.84
CA ALA A 41 6.65 -4.16 -6.81
C ALA A 41 6.95 -5.59 -6.34
N VAL A 42 6.55 -5.91 -5.11
CA VAL A 42 6.62 -7.27 -4.56
C VAL A 42 5.28 -7.97 -4.79
N VAL A 43 5.31 -9.05 -5.57
CA VAL A 43 4.11 -9.80 -5.95
C VAL A 43 4.18 -11.22 -5.44
N LYS A 44 3.19 -11.61 -4.64
CA LYS A 44 3.06 -12.94 -4.05
C LYS A 44 2.07 -13.84 -4.81
N HIS A 45 2.37 -15.13 -4.96
CA HIS A 45 1.52 -16.22 -5.51
C HIS A 45 0.92 -16.05 -6.92
N MET A 46 1.23 -14.98 -7.66
CA MET A 46 0.71 -14.77 -9.03
C MET A 46 1.44 -15.57 -10.12
N VAL A 47 1.67 -16.88 -9.92
CA VAL A 47 2.45 -17.74 -10.82
C VAL A 47 1.85 -17.80 -12.24
N LEU A 48 0.52 -17.80 -12.37
CA LEU A 48 -0.18 -17.79 -13.67
C LEU A 48 -0.18 -16.42 -14.37
N LEU A 49 0.24 -15.37 -13.68
CA LEU A 49 0.17 -14.00 -14.18
C LEU A 49 1.55 -13.36 -14.36
N ASN A 50 2.69 -14.04 -14.17
CA ASN A 50 4.02 -13.40 -14.27
C ASN A 50 4.21 -12.52 -15.53
N ARG A 51 3.84 -13.01 -16.73
CA ARG A 51 3.91 -12.21 -17.97
C ARG A 51 2.85 -11.11 -18.02
N ARG A 52 1.62 -11.41 -17.56
CA ARG A 52 0.48 -10.49 -17.60
C ARG A 52 0.64 -9.36 -16.58
N THR A 53 0.99 -9.68 -15.34
CA THR A 53 1.33 -8.77 -14.24
C THR A 53 2.52 -7.91 -14.61
N ARG A 54 3.62 -8.48 -15.14
CA ARG A 54 4.75 -7.66 -15.62
C ARG A 54 4.31 -6.71 -16.73
N GLY A 55 3.50 -7.17 -17.68
CA GLY A 55 2.92 -6.31 -18.72
C GLY A 55 1.97 -5.24 -18.17
N SER A 56 1.20 -5.53 -17.12
CA SER A 56 0.31 -4.57 -16.46
C SER A 56 1.08 -3.52 -15.66
N VAL A 57 2.09 -3.92 -14.89
CA VAL A 57 2.97 -3.00 -14.15
C VAL A 57 3.73 -2.09 -15.12
N ASN A 58 4.32 -2.64 -16.18
CA ASN A 58 5.02 -1.82 -17.18
C ASN A 58 4.07 -0.84 -17.88
N ARG A 59 2.85 -1.27 -18.23
CA ARG A 59 1.84 -0.38 -18.80
C ARG A 59 1.41 0.71 -17.81
N PHE A 60 1.28 0.37 -16.53
CA PHE A 60 0.96 1.33 -15.49
C PHE A 60 2.05 2.38 -15.34
N VAL A 61 3.32 1.99 -15.22
CA VAL A 61 4.47 2.91 -15.16
C VAL A 61 4.56 3.78 -16.41
N HIS A 62 4.37 3.20 -17.60
CA HIS A 62 4.34 3.96 -18.83
C HIS A 62 3.19 4.98 -18.83
N THR A 63 2.02 4.62 -18.30
CA THR A 63 0.88 5.53 -18.21
C THR A 63 1.14 6.66 -17.22
N LEU A 64 1.80 6.38 -16.09
CA LEU A 64 2.14 7.40 -15.10
C LEU A 64 3.19 8.40 -15.61
N ASN A 65 4.13 7.95 -16.44
CA ASN A 65 5.13 8.81 -17.06
C ASN A 65 4.62 9.59 -18.29
N ASP A 66 3.42 9.28 -18.78
CA ASP A 66 2.83 9.98 -19.92
C ASP A 66 2.01 11.19 -19.43
N PRO A 67 2.47 12.44 -19.70
CA PRO A 67 1.80 13.65 -19.23
C PRO A 67 0.38 13.82 -19.77
N ARG A 68 0.00 13.09 -20.83
CA ARG A 68 -1.35 13.15 -21.42
C ARG A 68 -2.33 12.18 -20.76
N ARG A 69 -1.84 11.19 -20.02
CA ARG A 69 -2.64 10.10 -19.46
C ARG A 69 -2.60 10.02 -17.94
N THR A 70 -1.57 10.61 -17.34
CA THR A 70 -1.40 10.61 -15.90
C THR A 70 -2.29 11.65 -15.22
N THR A 71 -2.55 11.44 -13.93
CA THR A 71 -3.11 12.46 -13.03
C THR A 71 -2.02 13.17 -12.22
N LEU A 72 -0.75 12.81 -12.43
CA LEU A 72 0.38 13.46 -11.77
C LEU A 72 0.59 14.87 -12.30
N ASP A 73 1.02 15.76 -11.42
CA ASP A 73 1.30 17.14 -11.76
C ASP A 73 2.38 17.24 -12.86
N SER A 74 2.19 18.18 -13.78
CA SER A 74 3.13 18.43 -14.88
C SER A 74 4.53 18.80 -14.37
N GLY A 75 4.61 19.63 -13.32
CA GLY A 75 5.87 20.00 -12.68
C GLY A 75 6.56 18.84 -11.95
N PHE A 76 5.80 17.83 -11.52
CA PHE A 76 6.37 16.58 -11.02
C PHE A 76 7.03 15.78 -12.16
N LEU A 77 6.35 15.60 -13.29
CA LEU A 77 6.90 14.86 -14.43
C LEU A 77 8.06 15.58 -15.14
N GLU A 78 8.18 16.89 -14.99
CA GLU A 78 9.36 17.63 -15.45
C GLU A 78 10.61 17.27 -14.65
N LYS A 79 10.47 16.98 -13.35
CA LYS A 79 11.57 16.74 -12.42
C LYS A 79 11.89 15.26 -12.21
N TYR A 80 10.88 14.40 -12.32
CA TYR A 80 10.99 13.00 -11.94
C TYR A 80 10.64 12.05 -13.09
N HIS A 81 11.31 10.90 -13.10
CA HIS A 81 11.00 9.77 -13.97
C HIS A 81 10.69 8.53 -13.12
N LEU A 82 9.51 7.93 -13.31
CA LEU A 82 9.10 6.77 -12.53
C LEU A 82 9.61 5.49 -13.17
N ARG A 83 10.25 4.63 -12.37
CA ARG A 83 10.65 3.27 -12.76
C ARG A 83 10.03 2.27 -11.81
N ALA A 84 9.74 1.06 -12.29
CA ALA A 84 9.36 -0.05 -11.42
C ALA A 84 10.22 -1.28 -11.66
N THR A 85 10.59 -1.93 -10.57
CA THR A 85 11.20 -3.25 -10.58
C THR A 85 10.24 -4.24 -9.93
N ILE A 86 10.17 -5.47 -10.43
CA ILE A 86 9.22 -6.46 -9.94
C ILE A 86 9.97 -7.63 -9.34
N ALA A 87 9.67 -7.94 -8.09
CA ALA A 87 10.12 -9.15 -7.39
C ALA A 87 8.92 -10.08 -7.23
N PHE A 88 9.04 -11.29 -7.78
CA PHE A 88 8.03 -12.34 -7.64
C PHE A 88 8.49 -13.34 -6.59
N SER A 89 7.59 -13.71 -5.68
CA SER A 89 7.81 -14.83 -4.78
C SER A 89 6.53 -15.64 -4.63
N ILE A 90 6.68 -16.95 -4.44
CA ILE A 90 5.57 -17.86 -4.17
C ILE A 90 5.26 -17.76 -2.67
N ASN A 91 6.22 -18.11 -1.80
CA ASN A 91 5.96 -18.23 -0.36
C ASN A 91 6.24 -16.93 0.41
N LEU A 92 7.14 -16.08 -0.09
CA LEU A 92 7.58 -14.83 0.53
C LEU A 92 8.01 -15.04 1.99
N SER A 93 8.88 -16.02 2.23
CA SER A 93 9.38 -16.33 3.58
C SER A 93 10.26 -15.21 4.15
N PRO A 94 10.47 -15.09 5.47
CA PRO A 94 11.33 -14.05 6.04
C PRO A 94 12.75 -13.98 5.44
N PRO A 95 13.45 -15.11 5.17
CA PRO A 95 14.74 -15.09 4.48
C PRO A 95 14.65 -14.57 3.03
N GLU A 96 13.61 -14.93 2.29
CA GLU A 96 13.39 -14.42 0.92
C GLU A 96 13.10 -12.92 0.92
N ILE A 97 12.32 -12.44 1.89
CA ILE A 97 12.06 -11.01 2.08
C ILE A 97 13.38 -10.26 2.28
N LEU A 98 14.25 -10.77 3.16
CA LEU A 98 15.56 -10.18 3.39
C LEU A 98 16.43 -10.19 2.14
N ASP A 99 16.47 -11.28 1.38
CA ASP A 99 17.22 -11.35 0.12
C ASP A 99 16.72 -10.31 -0.90
N ILE A 100 15.41 -10.23 -1.10
CA ILE A 100 14.77 -9.25 -2.00
C ILE A 100 15.11 -7.83 -1.54
N VAL A 101 14.92 -7.51 -0.26
CA VAL A 101 15.19 -6.17 0.26
C VAL A 101 16.68 -5.82 0.12
N CYS A 102 17.58 -6.71 0.53
CA CYS A 102 19.02 -6.48 0.47
C CYS A 102 19.52 -6.28 -0.97
N ARG A 103 19.06 -7.09 -1.91
CA ARG A 103 19.43 -6.98 -3.32
C ARG A 103 18.83 -5.72 -3.96
N GLU A 104 17.51 -5.56 -3.85
CA GLU A 104 16.79 -4.53 -4.60
C GLU A 104 16.99 -3.13 -4.00
N VAL A 105 16.86 -2.97 -2.67
CA VAL A 105 16.93 -1.65 -2.02
C VAL A 105 18.35 -1.07 -2.11
N ARG A 106 19.38 -1.91 -1.92
CA ARG A 106 20.78 -1.47 -1.97
C ARG A 106 21.22 -1.10 -3.39
N GLU A 107 20.89 -1.93 -4.38
CA GLU A 107 21.44 -1.77 -5.73
C GLU A 107 20.65 -0.76 -6.57
N LYS A 108 19.32 -0.70 -6.40
CA LYS A 108 18.43 0.03 -7.33
C LYS A 108 17.86 1.32 -6.76
N ARG A 109 18.31 1.73 -5.56
CA ARG A 109 17.86 2.95 -4.85
C ARG A 109 16.32 3.03 -4.82
N ILE A 110 15.70 2.02 -4.21
CA ILE A 110 14.24 1.94 -4.11
C ILE A 110 13.72 3.09 -3.24
N ASN A 111 12.70 3.80 -3.72
CA ASN A 111 12.05 4.91 -3.04
C ASN A 111 10.72 4.51 -2.38
N ALA A 112 10.06 3.47 -2.88
CA ALA A 112 8.78 3.00 -2.37
C ALA A 112 8.57 1.52 -2.69
N ILE A 113 7.77 0.85 -1.87
CA ILE A 113 7.39 -0.54 -2.09
C ILE A 113 5.91 -0.62 -2.44
N PHE A 114 5.59 -1.34 -3.50
CA PHE A 114 4.23 -1.73 -3.84
C PHE A 114 4.07 -3.22 -3.53
N TYR A 115 3.30 -3.58 -2.52
CA TYR A 115 3.06 -4.97 -2.14
C TYR A 115 1.70 -5.44 -2.65
N MET A 116 1.67 -6.60 -3.30
CA MET A 116 0.43 -7.23 -3.78
C MET A 116 0.45 -8.73 -3.54
N SER A 117 -0.65 -9.26 -3.02
CA SER A 117 -0.90 -10.71 -2.96
C SER A 117 -2.19 -11.08 -3.69
N ASP A 118 -2.28 -12.35 -4.08
CA ASP A 118 -3.52 -12.96 -4.57
C ASP A 118 -4.42 -13.36 -3.38
N LEU A 119 -5.70 -13.59 -3.67
CA LEU A 119 -6.79 -14.02 -2.77
C LEU A 119 -6.94 -15.55 -2.69
N LEU A 120 -6.30 -16.27 -3.61
CA LEU A 120 -6.65 -17.66 -3.94
C LEU A 120 -5.82 -18.70 -3.19
N TYR A 121 -4.81 -18.28 -2.42
CA TYR A 121 -3.93 -19.20 -1.71
C TYR A 121 -4.01 -18.93 -0.22
N GLU A 122 -4.68 -19.85 0.48
CA GLU A 122 -4.65 -19.97 1.94
C GLU A 122 -3.22 -19.83 2.42
N ASP A 123 -2.99 -18.97 3.42
CA ASP A 123 -1.63 -18.85 3.88
C ASP A 123 -1.48 -18.47 5.35
N GLU A 124 -0.63 -19.27 6.00
CA GLU A 124 0.10 -18.95 7.22
C GLU A 124 0.98 -17.69 7.07
N SER A 125 1.05 -17.10 5.87
CA SER A 125 1.91 -15.97 5.52
C SER A 125 1.42 -14.57 5.90
N SER A 126 0.28 -14.44 6.58
CA SER A 126 -0.08 -13.15 7.22
C SER A 126 1.08 -12.61 8.06
N GLY A 127 1.86 -13.50 8.71
CA GLY A 127 3.07 -13.16 9.45
C GLY A 127 4.24 -12.66 8.56
N SER A 128 4.46 -13.28 7.40
CA SER A 128 5.54 -12.85 6.49
C SER A 128 5.25 -11.51 5.84
N THR A 129 3.99 -11.23 5.48
CA THR A 129 3.60 -9.90 4.99
C THR A 129 3.83 -8.86 6.06
N LEU A 130 3.44 -9.13 7.32
CA LEU A 130 3.76 -8.24 8.44
C LEU A 130 5.26 -7.99 8.58
N TYR A 131 6.07 -9.03 8.42
CA TYR A 131 7.52 -8.91 8.49
C TYR A 131 8.08 -7.96 7.41
N LEU A 132 7.61 -8.07 6.16
CA LEU A 132 7.95 -7.11 5.11
C LEU A 132 7.56 -5.67 5.48
N MET A 133 6.34 -5.48 6.01
CA MET A 133 5.85 -4.17 6.43
C MET A 133 6.70 -3.57 7.55
N GLN A 134 7.13 -4.39 8.51
CA GLN A 134 8.00 -3.98 9.61
C GLN A 134 9.39 -3.56 9.13
N ILE A 135 10.01 -4.32 8.22
CA ILE A 135 11.32 -3.96 7.65
C ILE A 135 11.22 -2.65 6.89
N ALA A 136 10.21 -2.49 6.04
CA ALA A 136 10.06 -1.27 5.26
C ALA A 136 9.74 -0.06 6.13
N LYS A 137 8.98 -0.23 7.23
CA LYS A 137 8.85 0.79 8.27
C LYS A 137 10.21 1.15 8.88
N PHE A 138 11.02 0.15 9.25
CA PHE A 138 12.35 0.36 9.83
C PHE A 138 13.29 1.12 8.87
N LEU A 139 13.21 0.84 7.57
CA LEU A 139 13.97 1.51 6.52
C LEU A 139 13.41 2.89 6.15
N GLY A 140 12.27 3.30 6.71
CA GLY A 140 11.59 4.54 6.34
C GLY A 140 11.06 4.54 4.90
N LEU A 141 10.83 3.35 4.32
CA LEU A 141 10.31 3.20 2.97
C LEU A 141 8.78 3.24 2.99
N PRO A 142 8.15 4.12 2.20
CA PRO A 142 6.70 4.10 2.03
C PRO A 142 6.24 2.83 1.34
N ILE A 143 5.14 2.26 1.82
CA ILE A 143 4.54 1.04 1.28
C ILE A 143 3.10 1.34 0.87
N VAL A 144 2.77 0.97 -0.37
CA VAL A 144 1.39 0.88 -0.83
C VAL A 144 1.05 -0.60 -0.96
N ALA A 145 0.06 -1.07 -0.19
CA ALA A 145 -0.27 -2.48 -0.07
C ALA A 145 -1.68 -2.79 -0.60
N TRP A 146 -1.76 -3.76 -1.52
CA TRP A 146 -2.97 -4.50 -1.86
C TRP A 146 -2.87 -5.90 -1.26
N PHE A 147 -3.33 -6.05 -0.02
CA PHE A 147 -3.45 -7.34 0.64
C PHE A 147 -4.88 -7.53 1.12
N PRO A 148 -5.75 -8.16 0.33
CA PRO A 148 -7.17 -8.24 0.64
C PRO A 148 -7.49 -9.16 1.83
N GLU A 149 -6.65 -10.16 2.10
CA GLU A 149 -6.85 -11.16 3.17
C GLU A 149 -6.56 -10.60 4.57
N SER A 150 -5.71 -9.58 4.70
CA SER A 150 -5.22 -9.13 6.02
C SER A 150 -5.93 -7.90 6.58
N SER A 151 -7.20 -7.70 6.23
CA SER A 151 -7.98 -6.54 6.68
C SER A 151 -7.92 -6.26 8.19
N GLY A 152 -7.52 -7.25 9.00
CA GLY A 152 -7.36 -7.15 10.45
C GLY A 152 -5.95 -7.17 11.03
N VAL A 153 -4.93 -7.40 10.21
CA VAL A 153 -3.60 -7.76 10.73
C VAL A 153 -2.68 -6.54 10.83
N ILE A 154 -2.84 -5.55 9.95
CA ILE A 154 -1.94 -4.39 9.89
C ILE A 154 -2.67 -3.16 10.42
N GLN A 155 -2.29 -2.74 11.63
CA GLN A 155 -2.69 -1.43 12.15
C GLN A 155 -1.61 -0.42 11.81
N PRO A 156 -1.95 0.71 11.15
CA PRO A 156 -1.00 1.79 11.00
C PRO A 156 -0.60 2.24 12.40
N THR A 157 0.70 2.20 12.66
CA THR A 157 1.30 2.67 13.90
C THR A 157 1.82 4.08 13.68
N ASP A 158 1.97 4.88 14.73
CA ASP A 158 2.53 6.22 14.58
C ASP A 158 3.86 6.18 13.83
N GLY A 159 3.98 7.04 12.81
CA GLY A 159 5.13 7.11 11.91
C GLY A 159 5.20 6.01 10.84
N SER A 160 4.20 5.13 10.68
CA SER A 160 4.19 4.17 9.57
C SER A 160 3.82 4.84 8.26
N LEU A 161 4.66 4.68 7.23
CA LEU A 161 4.39 5.14 5.86
C LEU A 161 3.62 4.08 5.06
N LEU A 162 2.56 3.53 5.64
CA LEU A 162 1.75 2.47 5.02
C LEU A 162 0.43 3.02 4.50
N LEU A 163 0.19 2.81 3.21
CA LEU A 163 -1.11 3.02 2.56
C LEU A 163 -1.71 1.66 2.18
N GLN A 164 -2.75 1.24 2.91
CA GLN A 164 -3.51 0.03 2.59
C GLN A 164 -4.68 0.37 1.66
N MET A 165 -4.77 -0.33 0.52
CA MET A 165 -5.84 -0.16 -0.46
C MET A 165 -7.03 -1.11 -0.24
N SER A 166 -6.85 -2.17 0.57
CA SER A 166 -7.94 -3.07 0.96
C SER A 166 -8.75 -2.50 2.15
N PRO A 167 -10.06 -2.81 2.25
CA PRO A 167 -10.88 -2.32 3.35
C PRO A 167 -10.40 -2.91 4.69
N THR A 168 -10.16 -2.03 5.67
CA THR A 168 -9.82 -2.43 7.04
C THR A 168 -10.99 -3.13 7.75
N ILE A 169 -10.71 -3.88 8.82
CA ILE A 169 -11.74 -4.42 9.73
C ILE A 169 -12.76 -3.35 10.12
N ARG A 170 -12.30 -2.12 10.40
CA ARG A 170 -13.20 -1.04 10.80
C ARG A 170 -14.18 -0.66 9.69
N HIS A 171 -13.73 -0.63 8.45
CA HIS A 171 -14.62 -0.40 7.30
C HIS A 171 -15.62 -1.54 7.16
N GLN A 172 -15.17 -2.79 7.30
CA GLN A 172 -16.03 -3.97 7.18
C GLN A 172 -17.09 -4.03 8.30
N VAL A 173 -16.71 -3.83 9.57
CA VAL A 173 -17.66 -3.81 10.69
C VAL A 173 -18.68 -2.67 10.55
N ARG A 174 -18.25 -1.48 10.09
CA ARG A 174 -19.19 -0.38 9.79
C ARG A 174 -20.18 -0.76 8.70
N ALA A 175 -19.73 -1.46 7.66
CA ALA A 175 -20.62 -1.97 6.62
C ALA A 175 -21.61 -2.99 7.19
N MET A 176 -21.16 -3.92 8.05
CA MET A 176 -22.05 -4.87 8.75
C MET A 176 -23.13 -4.12 9.55
N PHE A 177 -22.75 -3.09 10.32
CA PHE A 177 -23.70 -2.28 11.10
C PHE A 177 -24.67 -1.49 10.21
N SER A 178 -24.23 -1.05 9.03
CA SER A 178 -25.11 -0.40 8.05
C SER A 178 -26.19 -1.36 7.54
N ILE A 179 -25.84 -2.63 7.33
CA ILE A 179 -26.78 -3.69 6.96
C ILE A 179 -27.74 -3.97 8.11
N LEU A 180 -27.22 -4.15 9.34
CA LEU A 180 -28.06 -4.35 10.53
C LEU A 180 -29.10 -3.23 10.67
N ARG A 181 -28.67 -1.96 10.52
CA ARG A 181 -29.57 -0.80 10.58
C ARG A 181 -30.60 -0.80 9.46
N ARG A 182 -30.19 -1.08 8.22
CA ARG A 182 -31.08 -1.11 7.05
C ARG A 182 -32.20 -2.12 7.21
N TYR A 183 -31.92 -3.28 7.83
CA TYR A 183 -32.91 -4.34 8.06
C TYR A 183 -33.52 -4.32 9.46
N ASN A 184 -33.28 -3.26 10.25
CA ASN A 184 -33.77 -3.11 11.61
C ASN A 184 -33.41 -4.29 12.54
N TRP A 185 -32.25 -4.90 12.31
CA TRP A 185 -31.70 -5.97 13.15
C TRP A 185 -30.96 -5.36 14.33
N LYS A 186 -31.69 -5.17 15.43
CA LYS A 186 -31.15 -4.58 16.67
C LYS A 186 -30.37 -5.58 17.52
N HIS A 187 -30.79 -6.84 17.51
CA HIS A 187 -30.20 -7.91 18.31
C HIS A 187 -29.34 -8.81 17.42
N PHE A 188 -28.09 -9.05 17.82
CA PHE A 188 -27.20 -9.94 17.09
C PHE A 188 -26.20 -10.63 18.02
N CYS A 189 -25.67 -11.76 17.55
CA CYS A 189 -24.57 -12.48 18.18
C CYS A 189 -23.30 -12.37 17.32
N VAL A 190 -22.16 -12.60 17.93
CA VAL A 190 -20.86 -12.61 17.26
C VAL A 190 -20.18 -13.95 17.47
N VAL A 191 -19.67 -14.54 16.40
CA VAL A 191 -18.86 -15.75 16.42
C VAL A 191 -17.51 -15.46 15.80
N THR A 192 -16.45 -15.90 16.45
CA THR A 192 -15.09 -15.66 15.99
C THR A 192 -14.26 -16.94 16.02
N GLY A 193 -13.48 -17.21 14.98
CA GLY A 193 -12.44 -18.25 14.97
C GLY A 193 -11.11 -17.76 15.53
N GLU A 194 -10.06 -18.58 15.56
CA GLU A 194 -8.74 -18.20 16.10
C GLU A 194 -7.88 -17.34 15.15
N THR A 195 -8.50 -16.65 14.21
CA THR A 195 -7.81 -15.87 13.17
C THR A 195 -7.21 -14.56 13.73
N LEU A 196 -6.07 -14.15 13.18
CA LEU A 196 -5.44 -12.85 13.48
C LEU A 196 -6.42 -11.70 13.23
N GLY A 197 -6.35 -10.66 14.07
CA GLY A 197 -7.25 -9.50 13.96
C GLY A 197 -8.60 -9.68 14.66
N ARG A 198 -8.94 -10.87 15.17
CA ARG A 198 -10.17 -11.13 15.93
C ARG A 198 -10.39 -10.15 17.09
N ASN A 199 -9.38 -9.93 17.93
CA ASN A 199 -9.52 -9.03 19.07
C ASN A 199 -9.85 -7.60 18.61
N TYR A 200 -9.23 -7.16 17.53
CA TYR A 200 -9.52 -5.87 16.93
C TYR A 200 -10.94 -5.81 16.35
N PHE A 201 -11.39 -6.87 15.67
CA PHE A 201 -12.78 -7.00 15.20
C PHE A 201 -13.79 -6.83 16.35
N ILE A 202 -13.61 -7.59 17.44
CA ILE A 202 -14.49 -7.52 18.63
C ILE A 202 -14.45 -6.12 19.24
N ASN A 203 -13.28 -5.51 19.38
CA ASN A 203 -13.13 -4.18 19.97
C ASN A 203 -13.79 -3.09 19.13
N VAL A 204 -13.64 -3.14 17.80
CA VAL A 204 -14.32 -2.20 16.89
C VAL A 204 -15.83 -2.37 16.98
N LEU A 205 -16.31 -3.61 17.02
CA LEU A 205 -17.72 -3.93 17.13
C LEU A 205 -18.31 -3.39 18.44
N ARG A 206 -17.69 -3.68 19.58
CA ARG A 206 -18.10 -3.15 20.89
C ARG A 206 -18.12 -1.62 20.90
N SER A 207 -17.07 -0.99 20.38
CA SER A 207 -17.02 0.47 20.27
C SER A 207 -18.16 1.06 19.42
N LEU A 208 -18.64 0.35 18.40
CA LEU A 208 -19.78 0.79 17.60
C LEU A 208 -21.12 0.53 18.29
N VAL A 209 -21.25 -0.53 19.09
CA VAL A 209 -22.41 -0.75 19.96
C VAL A 209 -22.50 0.36 20.99
N ASP A 210 -21.40 0.68 21.67
CA ASP A 210 -21.36 1.72 22.70
C ASP A 210 -21.73 3.11 22.14
N ARG A 211 -21.29 3.41 20.91
CA ARG A 211 -21.60 4.68 20.21
C ARG A 211 -22.99 4.71 19.57
N SER A 212 -23.77 3.63 19.69
CA SER A 212 -25.08 3.52 19.04
C SER A 212 -26.25 3.99 19.91
N ASP A 213 -25.96 4.51 21.11
CA ASP A 213 -26.96 4.99 22.08
C ASP A 213 -28.06 3.95 22.36
N GLY A 214 -27.66 2.67 22.45
CA GLY A 214 -28.58 1.55 22.71
C GLY A 214 -29.40 1.08 21.50
N TRP A 215 -29.12 1.57 20.28
CA TRP A 215 -29.80 1.08 19.07
C TRP A 215 -29.47 -0.40 18.78
N PHE A 216 -28.23 -0.81 19.09
CA PHE A 216 -27.73 -2.15 18.87
C PHE A 216 -27.52 -2.89 20.20
N ASN A 217 -27.90 -4.16 20.22
CA ASN A 217 -27.79 -5.07 21.35
C ASN A 217 -26.96 -6.30 20.95
N LEU A 218 -25.72 -6.33 21.43
CA LEU A 218 -24.86 -7.51 21.33
C LEU A 218 -25.24 -8.51 22.42
N LEU A 219 -25.80 -9.66 22.02
CA LEU A 219 -26.35 -10.65 22.95
C LEU A 219 -25.29 -11.63 23.47
N SER A 220 -24.44 -12.17 22.59
CA SER A 220 -23.30 -13.01 22.98
C SER A 220 -22.13 -12.86 22.00
N THR A 221 -20.92 -13.13 22.50
CA THR A 221 -19.67 -13.21 21.73
C THR A 221 -19.02 -14.56 22.01
N ILE A 222 -19.01 -15.44 21.02
CA ILE A 222 -18.51 -16.80 21.13
C ILE A 222 -17.21 -16.94 20.35
N GLN A 223 -16.23 -17.53 21.02
CA GLN A 223 -14.95 -17.87 20.41
C GLN A 223 -14.91 -19.38 20.15
N VAL A 224 -14.77 -19.73 18.88
CA VAL A 224 -14.53 -21.09 18.43
C VAL A 224 -13.02 -21.33 18.44
N THR A 225 -12.60 -22.34 19.21
CA THR A 225 -11.19 -22.69 19.43
C THR A 225 -10.82 -24.03 18.83
N THR A 226 -11.79 -24.74 18.23
CA THR A 226 -11.61 -26.10 17.73
C THR A 226 -11.99 -26.20 16.26
N ARG A 227 -11.24 -27.03 15.54
CA ARG A 227 -11.59 -27.46 14.17
C ARG A 227 -12.42 -28.75 14.16
N ASP A 228 -12.55 -29.41 15.32
CA ASP A 228 -13.36 -30.62 15.44
C ASP A 228 -14.86 -30.27 15.44
N THR A 229 -15.55 -30.76 14.41
CA THR A 229 -16.99 -30.56 14.21
C THR A 229 -17.87 -30.98 15.40
N SER A 230 -17.46 -32.00 16.16
CA SER A 230 -18.22 -32.48 17.31
C SER A 230 -18.18 -31.47 18.46
N HIS A 231 -17.00 -30.94 18.76
CA HIS A 231 -16.78 -29.90 19.76
C HIS A 231 -17.31 -28.53 19.31
N LEU A 232 -17.25 -28.24 18.01
CA LEU A 232 -17.84 -27.03 17.41
C LEU A 232 -19.34 -26.96 17.70
N ARG A 233 -20.06 -28.06 17.52
CA ARG A 233 -21.51 -28.11 17.78
C ARG A 233 -21.84 -27.76 19.23
N THR A 234 -21.05 -28.25 20.18
CA THR A 234 -21.20 -27.94 21.60
C THR A 234 -20.93 -26.45 21.88
N GLN A 235 -19.89 -25.86 21.29
CA GLN A 235 -19.62 -24.42 21.45
C GLN A 235 -20.71 -23.54 20.83
N LEU A 236 -21.31 -23.97 19.72
CA LEU A 236 -22.38 -23.24 19.04
C LEU A 236 -23.77 -23.43 19.68
N GLN A 237 -23.94 -24.40 20.59
CA GLN A 237 -25.21 -24.56 21.32
C GLN A 237 -25.60 -23.31 22.12
N GLU A 238 -24.62 -22.54 22.58
CA GLU A 238 -24.87 -21.26 23.26
C GLU A 238 -25.57 -20.24 22.32
N ILE A 239 -25.34 -20.28 21.02
CA ILE A 239 -26.05 -19.41 20.06
C ILE A 239 -27.51 -19.82 19.96
N VAL A 240 -27.77 -21.13 19.96
CA VAL A 240 -29.11 -21.70 19.80
C VAL A 240 -29.99 -21.32 20.99
N SER A 241 -29.42 -21.17 22.19
CA SER A 241 -30.16 -20.73 23.37
C SER A 241 -30.40 -19.21 23.42
N VAL A 242 -29.69 -18.42 22.61
CA VAL A 242 -29.85 -16.96 22.55
C VAL A 242 -30.90 -16.60 21.49
N GLU A 243 -31.82 -15.69 21.83
CA GLU A 243 -32.93 -15.26 20.95
C GLU A 243 -32.50 -14.41 19.72
N SER A 244 -31.25 -14.50 19.28
CA SER A 244 -30.77 -13.81 18.10
C SER A 244 -30.96 -14.64 16.83
N ARG A 245 -31.55 -14.03 15.80
CA ARG A 245 -31.59 -14.61 14.44
C ARG A 245 -30.45 -14.13 13.54
N VAL A 246 -29.61 -13.23 14.04
CA VAL A 246 -28.51 -12.63 13.29
C VAL A 246 -27.19 -12.97 13.97
N VAL A 247 -26.28 -13.57 13.21
CA VAL A 247 -24.94 -13.95 13.67
C VAL A 247 -23.93 -13.30 12.75
N LEU A 248 -23.04 -12.51 13.34
CA LEU A 248 -21.88 -11.93 12.67
C LEU A 248 -20.69 -12.86 12.87
N ILE A 249 -20.06 -13.31 11.78
CA ILE A 249 -18.97 -14.28 11.83
C ILE A 249 -17.66 -13.62 11.39
N TYR A 250 -16.59 -13.83 12.14
CA TYR A 250 -15.22 -13.48 11.76
C TYR A 250 -14.31 -14.70 11.92
N ALA A 251 -13.98 -15.33 10.81
CA ALA A 251 -13.12 -16.50 10.74
C ALA A 251 -12.36 -16.51 9.41
N SER A 252 -11.28 -17.27 9.36
CA SER A 252 -10.68 -17.74 8.10
C SER A 252 -11.42 -18.99 7.63
N GLU A 253 -11.27 -19.32 6.34
CA GLU A 253 -11.62 -20.65 5.82
C GLU A 253 -10.90 -21.77 6.59
#